data_AF-A0A0R1VR18-F1
#
_entry.id   AF-A0A0R1VR18-F1
#
_cell.length_a   1.000
_cell.length_b   1.000
_cell.length_c   1.000
_cell.angle_alpha   90.00
_cell.angle_beta   90.00
_cell.angle_gamma   90.00
#
_symmetry.space_group_name_H-M   'P 1'
#
loop_
_entity.id
_entity.type
_entity.pdbx_description
1 polymer ?
#
loop_
_entity_poly.entity_id
_entity_poly.type
_entity_poly.pdbx_seq_one_letter_code
_entity_poly.pdbx_strand_id
1 'polypeptide(L)'
;MERDVIKQYADWLEQNSSDIIARRIAFDAQKLFDLVQQLGILDRPVNDYLTMSQDDYYRTVSDHKLTLQGEDEPMSHLQDRILINHVDGSLTENNLNFAYNHEDNFTGGYSARQDLNLITYGLEVVGAVVAISGSEFIKSHLSKDAVISLLLAAHSLNEWQAKN
;
A
#
# COMPACT_ATOMS: atom_id res chain seq x y z
N MET A 1 -4.86 -17.11 -4.40
CA MET A 1 -5.67 -15.95 -3.99
C MET A 1 -6.98 -15.99 -4.75
N GLU A 2 -8.11 -15.80 -4.08
CA GLU A 2 -9.40 -15.59 -4.75
C GLU A 2 -9.35 -14.26 -5.50
N ARG A 3 -9.78 -14.22 -6.77
CA ARG A 3 -9.53 -13.08 -7.68
C ARG A 3 -10.11 -11.75 -7.18
N ASP A 4 -11.19 -11.81 -6.42
CA ASP A 4 -11.92 -10.61 -5.99
C ASP A 4 -11.62 -10.19 -4.56
N VAL A 5 -10.78 -10.91 -3.82
CA VAL A 5 -10.58 -10.67 -2.37
C VAL A 5 -10.01 -9.28 -2.07
N ILE A 6 -9.13 -8.77 -2.93
CA ILE A 6 -8.55 -7.42 -2.81
C ILE A 6 -9.65 -6.37 -3.00
N LYS A 7 -10.46 -6.53 -4.05
CA LYS A 7 -11.58 -5.62 -4.35
C LYS A 7 -12.62 -5.64 -3.22
N GLN A 8 -13.01 -6.82 -2.75
CA GLN A 8 -13.94 -6.96 -1.63
C GLN A 8 -13.42 -6.28 -0.35
N TYR A 9 -12.12 -6.32 -0.10
CA TYR A 9 -11.54 -5.62 1.03
C TYR A 9 -11.52 -4.10 0.82
N ALA A 10 -11.23 -3.63 -0.40
CA ALA A 10 -11.34 -2.22 -0.74
C ALA A 10 -12.78 -1.68 -0.55
N ASP A 11 -13.77 -2.38 -1.10
CA ASP A 11 -15.20 -2.05 -0.93
C ASP A 11 -15.60 -2.03 0.56
N TRP A 12 -15.07 -2.96 1.36
CA TRP A 12 -15.30 -2.97 2.80
C TRP A 12 -14.67 -1.77 3.51
N LEU A 13 -13.44 -1.39 3.15
CA LEU A 13 -12.78 -0.21 3.71
C LEU A 13 -13.53 1.07 3.38
N GLU A 14 -14.01 1.21 2.14
CA GLU A 14 -14.80 2.36 1.70
C GLU A 14 -16.09 2.49 2.54
N GLN A 15 -16.85 1.40 2.63
CA GLN A 15 -18.12 1.34 3.37
C GLN A 15 -17.95 1.60 4.87
N ASN A 16 -16.85 1.15 5.47
CA ASN A 16 -16.59 1.27 6.91
C ASN A 16 -15.67 2.46 7.25
N SER A 17 -15.30 3.27 6.27
CA SER A 17 -14.28 4.30 6.42
C SER A 17 -14.56 5.25 7.59
N SER A 18 -15.79 5.76 7.67
CA SER A 18 -16.20 6.69 8.73
C SER A 18 -16.12 6.05 10.12
N ASP A 19 -16.48 4.77 10.26
CA ASP A 19 -16.44 4.07 11.53
C ASP A 19 -15.01 3.66 11.94
N ILE A 20 -14.13 3.38 10.98
CA ILE A 20 -12.69 3.18 11.22
C ILE A 20 -12.04 4.46 11.78
N ILE A 21 -12.33 5.61 11.17
CA ILE A 21 -11.81 6.91 11.66
C ILE A 21 -12.46 7.33 12.96
N ALA A 22 -13.74 7.02 13.16
CA ALA A 22 -14.38 7.19 14.46
C ALA A 22 -13.89 6.17 15.52
N ARG A 23 -12.99 5.24 15.15
CA ARG A 23 -12.46 4.15 15.99
C ARG A 23 -13.55 3.26 16.59
N ARG A 24 -14.70 3.16 15.92
CA ARG A 24 -15.81 2.25 16.26
C ARG A 24 -15.57 0.84 15.72
N ILE A 25 -14.82 0.76 14.63
CA ILE A 25 -14.36 -0.48 14.00
C ILE A 25 -12.84 -0.46 13.97
N ALA A 26 -12.23 -1.56 14.40
CA ALA A 26 -10.79 -1.75 14.31
C ALA A 26 -10.39 -1.97 12.85
N PHE A 27 -9.38 -1.25 12.40
CA PHE A 27 -8.71 -1.51 11.14
C PHE A 27 -7.82 -2.74 11.29
N ASP A 28 -7.96 -3.69 10.37
CA ASP A 28 -7.16 -4.92 10.36
C ASP A 28 -5.95 -4.78 9.42
N ALA A 29 -4.83 -4.27 9.95
CA ALA A 29 -3.60 -4.13 9.19
C ALA A 29 -3.05 -5.49 8.72
N GLN A 30 -3.24 -6.55 9.49
CA GLN A 30 -2.75 -7.89 9.14
C GLN A 30 -3.45 -8.40 7.88
N LYS A 31 -4.75 -8.13 7.74
CA LYS A 31 -5.48 -8.45 6.52
C LYS A 31 -4.88 -7.75 5.29
N LEU A 32 -4.49 -6.47 5.38
CA LEU A 32 -3.79 -5.81 4.27
C LEU A 32 -2.43 -6.47 3.99
N PHE A 33 -1.66 -6.75 5.03
CA PHE A 33 -0.33 -7.38 4.93
C PHE A 33 -0.41 -8.72 4.22
N ASP A 34 -1.41 -9.55 4.56
CA ASP A 34 -1.63 -10.84 3.92
C ASP A 34 -2.04 -10.71 2.45
N LEU A 35 -2.85 -9.70 2.10
CA LEU A 35 -3.23 -9.42 0.71
C LEU A 35 -2.03 -8.97 -0.12
N VAL A 36 -1.21 -8.06 0.41
CA VAL A 36 0.02 -7.60 -0.25
C VAL A 36 1.01 -8.76 -0.41
N GLN A 37 1.18 -9.60 0.61
CA GLN A 37 2.07 -10.77 0.53
C GLN A 37 1.63 -11.73 -0.58
N GLN A 38 0.32 -11.94 -0.76
CA GLN A 38 -0.24 -12.83 -1.79
C GLN A 38 -0.05 -12.31 -3.22
N LEU A 39 0.19 -11.01 -3.41
CA LEU A 39 0.54 -10.45 -4.72
C LEU A 39 1.90 -10.95 -5.23
N GLY A 40 2.79 -11.39 -4.32
CA GLY A 40 4.11 -11.93 -4.68
C GLY A 40 5.09 -10.90 -5.25
N ILE A 41 4.81 -9.61 -5.07
CA ILE A 41 5.64 -8.48 -5.54
C ILE A 41 6.89 -8.32 -4.67
N LEU A 42 6.73 -8.57 -3.37
CA LEU A 42 7.77 -8.47 -2.37
C LEU A 42 8.44 -9.83 -2.17
N ASP A 43 9.77 -9.83 -2.16
CA ASP A 43 10.59 -11.04 -2.09
C ASP A 43 10.84 -11.53 -0.65
N ARG A 44 10.44 -10.74 0.36
CA ARG A 44 10.53 -11.04 1.79
C ARG A 44 9.16 -10.95 2.46
N PRO A 45 8.99 -11.45 3.69
CA PRO A 45 7.83 -11.16 4.50
C PRO A 45 7.56 -9.66 4.63
N VAL A 46 6.31 -9.24 4.45
CA VAL A 46 5.87 -7.83 4.56
C VAL A 46 6.34 -7.12 5.84
N ASN A 47 6.36 -7.82 6.97
CA ASN A 47 6.78 -7.26 8.25
C ASN A 47 8.29 -6.92 8.30
N ASP A 48 9.12 -7.64 7.55
CA ASP A 48 10.57 -7.40 7.54
C ASP A 48 10.89 -6.00 6.96
N TYR A 49 10.07 -5.55 6.00
CA TYR A 49 10.24 -4.23 5.38
C TYR A 49 9.99 -3.10 6.35
N LEU A 50 9.04 -3.23 7.29
CA LEU A 50 8.74 -2.17 8.26
C LEU A 50 9.92 -1.87 9.19
N THR A 51 10.72 -2.90 9.51
CA THR A 51 11.89 -2.80 10.40
C THR A 51 13.21 -2.57 9.67
N MET A 52 13.22 -2.69 8.34
CA MET A 52 14.41 -2.43 7.52
C MET A 52 14.78 -0.94 7.61
N SER A 53 16.07 -0.62 7.63
CA SER A 53 16.50 0.78 7.52
C SER A 53 16.15 1.34 6.14
N GLN A 54 15.93 2.65 6.04
CA GLN A 54 15.62 3.25 4.74
C GLN A 54 16.82 3.12 3.77
N ASP A 55 18.07 3.21 4.23
CA ASP A 55 19.25 3.00 3.37
C ASP A 55 19.32 1.57 2.81
N ASP A 56 19.10 0.55 3.65
CA ASP A 56 19.05 -0.84 3.18
C ASP A 56 17.90 -1.06 2.18
N TYR A 57 16.73 -0.49 2.45
CA TYR A 57 15.58 -0.54 1.56
C TYR A 57 15.90 0.10 0.20
N TYR A 58 16.49 1.30 0.21
CA TYR A 58 16.88 2.04 -0.99
C TYR A 58 17.79 1.21 -1.90
N ARG A 59 18.80 0.58 -1.31
CA ARG A 59 19.85 -0.13 -2.05
C ARG A 59 19.40 -1.48 -2.59
N THR A 60 18.42 -2.13 -1.94
CA THR A 60 18.13 -3.55 -2.20
C THR A 60 16.74 -3.83 -2.74
N VAL A 61 15.77 -2.93 -2.54
CA VAL A 61 14.35 -3.20 -2.85
C VAL A 61 13.73 -2.11 -3.69
N SER A 62 14.02 -0.84 -3.35
CA SER A 62 13.32 0.32 -3.90
C SER A 62 13.41 0.42 -5.42
N ASP A 63 12.32 0.87 -6.05
CA ASP A 63 12.31 1.32 -7.44
C ASP A 63 12.39 2.86 -7.56
N HIS A 64 12.86 3.50 -6.48
CA HIS A 64 13.22 4.90 -6.35
C HIS A 64 12.08 5.90 -6.62
N LYS A 65 10.85 5.52 -6.27
CA LYS A 65 9.70 6.44 -6.23
C LYS A 65 9.52 7.06 -4.85
N LEU A 66 9.76 6.32 -3.78
CA LEU A 66 9.72 6.86 -2.42
C LEU A 66 10.90 7.81 -2.19
N THR A 67 10.58 8.94 -1.55
CA THR A 67 11.55 9.91 -1.05
C THR A 67 11.96 9.52 0.36
N LEU A 68 13.09 8.81 0.49
CA LEU A 68 13.64 8.40 1.76
C LEU A 68 14.35 9.56 2.46
N GLN A 69 14.15 9.70 3.76
CA GLN A 69 14.52 10.90 4.53
C GLN A 69 15.53 10.64 5.66
N GLY A 70 15.66 9.40 6.14
CA GLY A 70 16.55 9.06 7.24
C GLY A 70 17.30 7.77 6.97
N GLU A 71 18.63 7.83 6.79
CA GLU A 71 19.47 6.70 6.37
C GLU A 71 19.29 5.46 7.28
N ASP A 72 19.53 5.62 8.58
CA ASP A 72 19.46 4.53 9.57
C ASP A 72 18.07 4.36 10.21
N GLU A 73 17.12 5.23 9.88
CA GLU A 73 15.76 5.16 10.43
C GLU A 73 15.01 3.96 9.83
N PRO A 74 14.15 3.27 10.59
CA PRO A 74 13.34 2.19 10.04
C PRO A 74 12.33 2.74 9.02
N MET A 75 11.95 1.91 8.04
CA MET A 75 10.93 2.25 7.06
C MET A 75 9.59 2.61 7.69
N SER A 76 9.23 2.02 8.84
CA SER A 76 8.02 2.38 9.58
C SER A 76 7.94 3.86 9.98
N HIS A 77 9.07 4.57 10.02
CA HIS A 77 9.13 6.01 10.31
C HIS A 77 9.03 6.88 9.05
N LEU A 78 9.08 6.29 7.86
CA LEU A 78 9.00 7.03 6.60
C LEU A 78 7.62 7.69 6.47
N GLN A 79 7.63 9.00 6.18
CA GLN A 79 6.40 9.79 6.05
C GLN A 79 5.92 9.92 4.60
N ASP A 80 6.82 9.76 3.62
CA ASP A 80 6.43 9.81 2.22
C ASP A 80 5.46 8.65 1.88
N ARG A 81 4.56 8.92 0.93
CA ARG A 81 3.50 8.00 0.51
C ARG A 81 3.33 8.09 -0.99
N ILE A 82 3.30 6.94 -1.64
CA ILE A 82 2.97 6.81 -3.06
C ILE A 82 1.55 6.25 -3.20
N LEU A 83 0.65 7.05 -3.75
CA LEU A 83 -0.68 6.61 -4.13
C LEU A 83 -0.67 5.99 -5.52
N ILE A 84 -1.32 4.84 -5.65
CA ILE A 84 -1.62 4.20 -6.93
C ILE A 84 -2.92 4.81 -7.44
N ASN A 85 -2.86 5.70 -8.43
CA ASN A 85 -4.03 6.49 -8.83
C ASN A 85 -4.89 5.82 -9.87
N HIS A 86 -4.24 5.24 -10.87
CA HIS A 86 -4.92 4.79 -12.07
C HIS A 86 -4.08 3.72 -12.74
N VAL A 87 -4.73 2.90 -13.55
CA VAL A 87 -4.09 1.93 -14.41
C VAL A 87 -4.64 2.06 -15.82
N ASP A 88 -3.75 2.15 -16.80
CA ASP A 88 -4.09 2.15 -18.22
C ASP A 88 -3.38 1.02 -18.98
N GLY A 89 -3.77 0.86 -20.24
CA GLY A 89 -3.12 -0.06 -21.18
C GLY A 89 -3.99 -1.23 -21.62
N SER A 90 -3.33 -2.31 -22.03
CA SER A 90 -3.90 -3.49 -22.67
C SER A 90 -3.26 -4.76 -22.15
N LEU A 91 -4.09 -5.65 -21.59
CA LEU A 91 -3.64 -6.99 -21.16
C LEU A 91 -3.16 -7.84 -22.34
N THR A 92 -3.82 -7.75 -23.49
CA THR A 92 -3.50 -8.57 -24.67
C THR A 92 -2.18 -8.19 -25.31
N GLU A 93 -1.78 -6.92 -25.17
CA GLU A 93 -0.51 -6.40 -25.69
C GLU A 93 0.61 -6.43 -24.63
N ASN A 94 0.32 -6.94 -23.43
CA ASN A 94 1.22 -6.95 -22.29
C ASN A 94 1.82 -5.56 -22.00
N ASN A 95 0.95 -4.55 -22.05
CA ASN A 95 1.32 -3.14 -21.82
C ASN A 95 0.36 -2.59 -20.76
N LEU A 96 0.81 -2.49 -19.52
CA LEU A 96 0.01 -1.94 -18.42
C LEU A 96 0.82 -0.88 -17.70
N ASN A 97 0.27 0.32 -17.50
CA ASN A 97 0.96 1.37 -16.77
C ASN A 97 0.12 1.83 -15.59
N PHE A 98 0.70 1.72 -14.41
CA PHE A 98 0.17 2.34 -13.21
C PHE A 98 0.69 3.77 -13.10
N ALA A 99 -0.20 4.70 -12.79
CA ALA A 99 0.14 6.09 -12.48
C ALA A 99 0.25 6.26 -10.96
N TYR A 100 1.22 7.07 -10.54
CA TYR A 100 1.58 7.24 -9.14
C TYR A 100 1.68 8.73 -8.78
N ASN A 101 1.19 9.11 -7.60
CA ASN A 101 1.37 10.44 -7.03
C ASN A 101 1.97 10.34 -5.62
N HIS A 102 2.71 11.37 -5.22
CA HIS A 102 3.05 11.54 -3.81
C HIS A 102 1.86 12.11 -3.05
N GLU A 103 1.60 11.54 -1.87
CA GLU A 103 0.60 12.03 -0.94
C GLU A 103 1.27 12.58 0.31
N ASP A 104 0.75 13.70 0.79
CA ASP A 104 1.25 14.39 1.97
C ASP A 104 0.32 14.12 3.16
N ASN A 105 0.59 13.00 3.83
CA ASN A 105 -0.27 12.50 4.92
C ASN A 105 0.17 13.01 6.30
N PHE A 106 1.24 13.80 6.36
CA PHE A 106 1.88 14.24 7.60
C PHE A 106 1.98 15.77 7.71
N THR A 107 1.71 16.54 6.66
CA THR A 107 1.61 18.00 6.78
C THR A 107 0.49 18.42 7.72
N GLY A 108 0.86 19.18 8.75
CA GLY A 108 -0.06 19.56 9.82
C GLY A 108 -0.28 18.47 10.88
N GLY A 109 0.48 17.38 10.82
CA GLY A 109 0.34 16.21 11.67
C GLY A 109 -0.22 15.01 10.90
N TYR A 110 -0.16 13.83 11.53
CA TYR A 110 -0.61 12.59 10.92
C TYR A 110 -2.12 12.59 10.61
N SER A 111 -2.47 12.27 9.37
CA SER A 111 -3.84 12.16 8.88
C SER A 111 -4.24 10.70 8.62
N ALA A 112 -4.90 10.10 9.61
CA ALA A 112 -5.45 8.74 9.48
C ALA A 112 -6.44 8.61 8.31
N ARG A 113 -7.16 9.69 7.99
CA ARG A 113 -8.11 9.73 6.86
C ARG A 113 -7.37 9.56 5.53
N GLN A 114 -6.25 10.26 5.33
CA GLN A 114 -5.49 10.17 4.09
C GLN A 114 -4.84 8.81 3.92
N ASP A 115 -4.26 8.22 4.97
CA ASP A 115 -3.71 6.86 4.90
C ASP A 115 -4.80 5.82 4.60
N LEU A 116 -5.99 5.93 5.20
CA LEU A 116 -7.10 5.05 4.86
C LEU A 116 -7.57 5.22 3.41
N ASN A 117 -7.65 6.45 2.91
CA ASN A 117 -8.01 6.70 1.51
C ASN A 117 -6.96 6.14 0.55
N LEU A 118 -5.67 6.28 0.89
CA LEU A 118 -4.57 5.74 0.11
C LEU A 118 -4.67 4.23 -0.02
N ILE A 119 -4.91 3.53 1.10
CA ILE A 119 -5.09 2.09 1.12
C ILE A 119 -6.32 1.69 0.29
N THR A 120 -7.45 2.33 0.55
CA THR A 120 -8.74 1.99 -0.11
C THR A 120 -8.61 2.14 -1.62
N TYR A 121 -8.20 3.31 -2.10
CA TYR A 121 -8.10 3.58 -3.53
C TYR A 121 -7.01 2.75 -4.21
N GLY A 122 -5.86 2.58 -3.56
CA GLY A 122 -4.79 1.74 -4.09
C GLY A 122 -5.25 0.28 -4.27
N LEU A 123 -6.04 -0.27 -3.34
CA LEU A 123 -6.60 -1.60 -3.47
C LEU A 123 -7.71 -1.69 -4.53
N GLU A 124 -8.51 -0.66 -4.74
CA GLU A 124 -9.49 -0.64 -5.85
C GLU A 124 -8.77 -0.77 -7.20
N VAL A 125 -7.72 0.02 -7.42
CA VAL A 125 -6.95 0.01 -8.67
C VAL A 125 -6.22 -1.33 -8.86
N VAL A 126 -5.52 -1.81 -7.83
CA VAL A 126 -4.82 -3.11 -7.90
C VAL A 126 -5.81 -4.27 -8.06
N GLY A 127 -6.90 -4.27 -7.30
CA GLY A 127 -7.95 -5.29 -7.34
C GLY A 127 -8.62 -5.39 -8.70
N ALA A 128 -8.86 -4.26 -9.36
CA ALA A 128 -9.43 -4.24 -10.71
C ALA A 128 -8.54 -4.99 -11.72
N VAL A 129 -7.21 -4.85 -11.63
CA VAL A 129 -6.28 -5.55 -12.52
C VAL A 129 -6.14 -7.02 -12.14
N VAL A 130 -6.06 -7.33 -10.84
CA VAL A 130 -5.96 -8.72 -10.34
C VAL A 130 -7.17 -9.56 -10.76
N ALA A 131 -8.36 -8.97 -10.79
CA ALA A 131 -9.60 -9.67 -11.18
C ALA A 131 -9.56 -10.21 -12.63
N ILE A 132 -8.81 -9.53 -13.50
CA ILE A 132 -8.79 -9.79 -14.95
C ILE A 132 -7.42 -10.29 -15.47
N SER A 133 -6.41 -10.40 -14.60
CA SER A 133 -5.05 -10.81 -14.96
C SER A 133 -4.49 -11.92 -14.05
N GLY A 134 -3.25 -12.35 -14.30
CA GLY A 134 -2.50 -13.27 -13.44
C GLY A 134 -1.53 -12.52 -12.52
N SER A 135 -1.11 -13.16 -11.42
CA SER A 135 -0.19 -12.56 -10.44
C SER A 135 1.14 -12.10 -11.05
N GLU A 136 1.68 -12.86 -12.01
CA GLU A 136 2.92 -12.50 -12.71
C GLU A 136 2.81 -11.16 -13.47
N PHE A 137 1.62 -10.86 -13.98
CA PHE A 137 1.37 -9.64 -14.74
C PHE A 137 1.39 -8.39 -13.83
N ILE A 138 0.86 -8.51 -12.62
CA ILE A 138 0.95 -7.44 -11.61
C ILE A 138 2.39 -7.26 -11.16
N LYS A 139 3.08 -8.37 -10.89
CA LYS A 139 4.46 -8.38 -10.39
C LYS A 139 5.42 -7.62 -11.29
N SER A 140 5.23 -7.66 -12.62
CA SER A 140 6.10 -6.98 -13.57
C SER A 140 5.77 -5.50 -13.80
N HIS A 141 4.62 -4.99 -13.35
CA HIS A 141 4.15 -3.63 -13.66
C HIS A 141 3.90 -2.75 -12.44
N LEU A 142 3.60 -3.35 -11.28
CA LEU A 142 3.32 -2.59 -10.07
C LEU A 142 4.63 -2.24 -9.33
N SER A 143 4.74 -0.96 -8.95
CA SER A 143 5.89 -0.43 -8.23
C SER A 143 6.04 -1.05 -6.85
N LYS A 144 7.27 -1.41 -6.49
CA LYS A 144 7.60 -1.92 -5.14
C LYS A 144 7.38 -0.82 -4.10
N ASP A 145 7.81 0.41 -4.38
CA ASP A 145 7.62 1.56 -3.48
C ASP A 145 6.14 1.92 -3.26
N ALA A 146 5.30 1.78 -4.29
CA ALA A 146 3.86 1.96 -4.14
C ALA A 146 3.22 0.87 -3.25
N VAL A 147 3.67 -0.38 -3.39
CA VAL A 147 3.23 -1.48 -2.52
C VAL A 147 3.69 -1.27 -1.08
N ILE A 148 4.92 -0.81 -0.87
CA ILE A 148 5.41 -0.44 0.46
C ILE A 148 4.59 0.71 1.05
N SER A 149 4.17 1.68 0.24
CA SER A 149 3.31 2.78 0.72
C SER A 149 1.98 2.29 1.30
N LEU A 150 1.40 1.21 0.75
CA LEU A 150 0.21 0.55 1.34
C LEU A 150 0.53 -0.03 2.74
N LEU A 151 1.68 -0.69 2.89
CA LEU A 151 2.12 -1.27 4.16
C LEU A 151 2.38 -0.19 5.22
N LEU A 152 3.08 0.88 4.84
CA LEU A 152 3.38 2.02 5.71
C LEU A 152 2.09 2.71 6.18
N ALA A 153 1.16 2.94 5.27
CA ALA A 153 -0.13 3.54 5.59
C ALA A 153 -0.93 2.68 6.58
N ALA A 154 -0.98 1.36 6.35
CA ALA A 154 -1.67 0.46 7.27
C ALA A 154 -1.01 0.39 8.65
N HIS A 155 0.32 0.38 8.69
CA HIS A 155 1.06 0.41 9.94
C HIS A 155 0.74 1.69 10.72
N SER A 156 0.87 2.87 10.10
CA SER A 156 0.57 4.16 10.74
C SER A 156 -0.89 4.28 11.17
N LEU A 157 -1.85 3.79 10.38
CA LEU A 157 -3.28 3.78 10.74
C LEU A 157 -3.55 2.89 11.95
N ASN A 158 -2.96 1.70 11.98
CA ASN A 158 -3.09 0.78 13.11
C ASN A 158 -2.47 1.34 14.39
N GLU A 159 -1.25 1.90 14.32
CA GLU A 159 -0.63 2.57 15.46
C GLU A 159 -1.45 3.74 15.98
N TRP A 160 -2.01 4.54 15.07
CA TRP A 160 -2.86 5.66 15.44
C TRP A 160 -4.14 5.20 16.14
N GLN A 161 -4.76 4.09 15.72
CA GLN A 161 -5.91 3.55 16.44
C GLN A 161 -5.52 3.02 17.84
N ALA A 162 -4.31 2.47 18.00
CA ALA A 162 -3.82 1.89 19.25
C ALA A 162 -3.39 2.92 20.31
N LYS A 163 -3.06 4.17 19.91
CA LYS A 163 -2.65 5.27 20.82
C LYS A 163 -3.81 5.87 21.62
N ASN A 164 -4.82 5.06 21.95
CA ASN A 164 -6.12 5.49 22.48
C ASN A 164 -6.44 4.83 23.82
#